data_AF-A0A963JP72-F1
#
_entry.id   AF-A0A963JP72-F1
#
_cell.length_a   1.000
_cell.length_b   1.000
_cell.length_c   1.000
_cell.angle_alpha   90.00
_cell.angle_beta   90.00
_cell.angle_gamma   90.00
#
_symmetry.space_group_name_H-M   'P 1'
#
loop_
_entity.id
_entity.type
_entity.pdbx_description
1 polymer ?
#
loop_
_entity_poly.entity_id
_entity_poly.type
_entity_poly.pdbx_seq_one_letter_code
_entity_poly.pdbx_strand_id
1 'polypeptide(L)' 'MLPNNLRLLLVGYSETDAALLIEDLKKHNIKISYNAITDVQEIRAAFYECDWHVLICNHVEYSFNFMGALEV' A
#
# COMPACT_ATOMS: atom_id res chain seq x y z
N MET A 1 15.16 -4.45 -13.41
CA MET A 1 13.92 -4.57 -14.22
C MET A 1 12.78 -4.72 -13.24
N LEU A 2 11.76 -3.87 -13.30
CA LEU A 2 10.58 -4.03 -12.45
C LEU A 2 9.90 -5.36 -12.82
N PRO A 3 9.49 -6.17 -11.83
CA PRO A 3 8.75 -7.39 -12.11
C PRO A 3 7.50 -7.05 -12.93
N ASN A 4 7.14 -7.93 -13.88
CA ASN A 4 5.94 -7.78 -14.72
C ASN A 4 4.62 -7.75 -13.91
N ASN A 5 4.68 -7.94 -12.59
CA ASN A 5 3.60 -7.74 -11.64
C ASN A 5 4.10 -6.97 -10.40
N LEU A 6 3.70 -5.72 -10.25
CA LEU A 6 4.03 -4.88 -9.10
C LEU A 6 3.05 -5.19 -7.95
N ARG A 7 3.57 -5.49 -6.77
CA ARG A 7 2.77 -5.76 -5.56
C ARG A 7 2.83 -4.53 -4.67
N LEU A 8 1.69 -3.90 -4.44
CA LEU A 8 1.56 -2.65 -3.70
C LEU A 8 0.77 -2.86 -2.40
N LEU A 9 1.31 -2.40 -1.28
CA LEU A 9 0.55 -2.26 -0.05
C LEU A 9 0.26 -0.78 0.18
N LEU A 10 -1.02 -0.44 0.19
CA LEU A 10 -1.54 0.90 0.41
C LEU A 10 -2.02 1.02 1.84
N VAL A 11 -1.53 2.03 2.56
CA VAL A 11 -1.78 2.20 3.99
C VAL A 11 -2.41 3.56 4.25
N GLY A 12 -3.50 3.59 5.00
CA GLY A 12 -4.28 4.81 5.25
C GLY A 12 -5.12 5.23 4.04
N TYR A 13 -5.42 4.29 3.14
CA TYR A 13 -6.29 4.52 1.98
C TYR A 13 -7.60 3.77 2.19
N SER A 14 -8.72 4.43 1.91
CA SER A 14 -9.97 3.71 1.70
C SER A 14 -9.86 2.83 0.45
N GLU A 15 -10.66 1.77 0.37
CA GLU A 15 -10.70 0.90 -0.81
C GLU A 15 -10.99 1.70 -2.09
N THR A 16 -11.86 2.71 -2.00
CA THR A 16 -12.21 3.62 -3.11
C THR A 16 -11.02 4.46 -3.56
N ASP A 17 -10.29 5.08 -2.64
CA ASP A 17 -9.12 5.91 -2.96
C ASP A 17 -7.98 5.07 -3.54
N ALA A 18 -7.77 3.89 -2.96
CA ALA A 18 -6.82 2.90 -3.46
C ALA A 18 -7.17 2.47 -4.89
N ALA A 19 -8.44 2.19 -5.18
CA ALA A 19 -8.87 1.81 -6.53
C ALA A 19 -8.56 2.91 -7.56
N LEU A 20 -8.85 4.17 -7.26
CA LEU A 20 -8.56 5.30 -8.14
C LEU A 20 -7.07 5.44 -8.44
N LEU A 21 -6.22 5.35 -7.42
CA LEU A 21 -4.77 5.41 -7.59
C LEU A 21 -4.26 4.25 -8.47
N ILE A 22 -4.82 3.06 -8.30
CA ILE A 22 -4.43 1.86 -9.06
C ILE A 22 -4.90 1.94 -10.52
N GLU A 23 -6.09 2.48 -10.78
CA GLU A 23 -6.54 2.74 -12.15
C GLU A 23 -5.62 3.69 -12.89
N ASP A 24 -5.14 4.75 -12.23
CA ASP A 24 -4.17 5.67 -12.81
C ASP A 24 -2.83 4.99 -13.10
N LEU A 25 -2.32 4.17 -12.18
CA LEU A 25 -1.06 3.44 -12.39
C LEU A 25 -1.15 2.38 -13.49
N LYS A 26 -2.31 1.71 -13.64
CA LYS A 26 -2.54 0.71 -14.69
C LYS A 26 -2.47 1.30 -16.11
N LYS A 27 -2.68 2.62 -16.28
CA LYS A 27 -2.53 3.30 -17.58
C LYS A 27 -1.12 3.18 -18.16
N HIS A 28 -0.12 2.87 -17.33
CA HIS A 28 1.27 2.67 -17.76
C HIS A 28 1.58 1.24 -18.25
N ASN A 29 0.57 0.41 -18.50
CA ASN A 29 0.71 -0.98 -18.96
C ASN A 29 1.49 -1.87 -17.99
N ILE A 30 1.37 -1.57 -16.69
CA ILE A 30 1.98 -2.32 -15.59
C ILE A 30 0.90 -3.24 -15.00
N LYS A 31 1.18 -4.54 -14.80
CA LYS A 31 0.28 -5.36 -13.98
C LYS A 31 0.52 -5.03 -12.51
N ILE A 32 -0.55 -4.76 -11.80
CA ILE A 32 -0.51 -4.33 -10.41
C ILE A 32 -1.46 -5.22 -9.61
N SER A 33 -0.93 -5.84 -8.56
CA SER A 33 -1.68 -6.45 -7.48
C SER A 33 -1.55 -5.54 -6.27
N TYR A 34 -2.64 -5.25 -5.57
CA TYR A 34 -2.58 -4.38 -4.40
C TYR A 34 -3.45 -4.91 -3.26
N ASN A 35 -3.07 -4.53 -2.05
CA ASN A 35 -3.94 -4.56 -0.88
C ASN A 35 -4.00 -3.15 -0.29
N ALA A 36 -5.16 -2.78 0.24
CA ALA A 36 -5.37 -1.50 0.89
C ALA A 36 -5.84 -1.75 2.32
N ILE A 37 -5.13 -1.15 3.27
CA ILE A 37 -5.51 -1.13 4.68
C ILE A 37 -5.78 0.31 5.10
N THR A 38 -6.88 0.49 5.82
CA THR A 38 -7.25 1.80 6.36
C THR A 38 -6.53 2.04 7.67
N ASP A 39 -6.44 1.02 8.53
CA ASP A 39 -5.79 1.12 9.83
C ASP A 39 -4.28 0.82 9.76
N VAL A 40 -3.49 1.73 10.32
CA VAL A 40 -2.04 1.65 10.44
C VAL A 40 -1.62 0.49 11.33
N GLN A 41 -2.43 0.11 12.32
CA GLN A 41 -2.16 -1.03 13.20
C GLN A 41 -2.13 -2.36 12.42
N GLU A 42 -2.79 -2.42 11.26
CA GLU A 42 -2.83 -3.59 10.40
C GLU A 42 -1.59 -3.71 9.49
N ILE A 43 -0.73 -2.68 9.42
CA ILE A 43 0.48 -2.68 8.57
C ILE A 43 1.30 -3.93 8.82
N ARG A 44 1.55 -4.26 10.09
CA ARG A 44 2.43 -5.37 10.44
C ARG A 44 1.88 -6.67 9.89
N ALA A 45 0.59 -6.94 10.10
CA ALA A 45 -0.05 -8.15 9.57
C ALA A 45 0.01 -8.17 8.03
N ALA A 46 -0.48 -7.11 7.38
CA ALA A 46 -0.51 -7.02 5.93
C ALA A 46 0.89 -7.10 5.30
N PHE A 47 1.90 -6.50 5.93
CA PHE A 47 3.29 -6.50 5.44
C PHE A 47 3.91 -7.89 5.46
N TYR A 48 3.61 -8.73 6.45
CA TYR A 48 4.12 -10.10 6.53
C TYR A 48 3.31 -11.12 5.73
N GLU A 49 2.11 -10.77 5.25
CA GLU A 49 1.30 -11.65 4.39
C GLU A 49 1.86 -11.83 2.98
N CYS A 50 2.64 -10.87 2.48
CA CYS A 50 3.18 -10.92 1.14
C CYS A 50 4.51 -10.18 1.03
N ASP A 51 5.39 -10.62 0.15
CA ASP A 51 6.59 -9.86 -0.23
C ASP A 51 6.22 -8.65 -1.10
N TRP A 52 5.72 -7.59 -0.48
CA TRP A 52 5.35 -6.36 -1.17
C TRP A 52 6.57 -5.72 -1.86
N HIS A 53 6.37 -5.21 -3.07
CA HIS A 53 7.43 -4.53 -3.82
C HIS A 53 7.52 -3.05 -3.45
N VAL A 54 6.38 -2.43 -3.14
CA VAL A 54 6.29 -1.01 -2.77
C VAL A 54 5.22 -0.84 -1.69
N LEU A 55 5.54 0.02 -0.73
CA LEU A 55 4.61 0.49 0.30
C LEU A 55 4.24 1.94 -0.01
N ILE A 56 2.95 2.27 -0.01
CA ILE A 56 2.45 3.63 -0.24
C ILE A 56 1.60 4.03 0.96
N CYS A 57 2.01 5.09 1.67
CA CYS A 57 1.39 5.51 2.90
C CYS A 57 0.74 6.88 2.77
N ASN A 58 -0.53 6.96 3.14
CA ASN A 58 -1.26 8.21 3.21
C ASN A 58 -0.97 8.89 4.56
N HIS A 59 -0.17 9.94 4.55
CA HIS A 59 0.24 10.69 5.75
C HIS A 59 -0.81 11.67 6.28
N VAL A 60 -1.99 11.77 5.65
CA VAL A 60 -2.97 12.81 5.96
C VAL A 60 -3.78 12.48 7.22
N GLU A 61 -3.78 11.24 7.70
CA GLU A 61 -4.29 10.91 9.04
C GLU A 61 -3.27 11.28 10.12
N TYR A 62 -3.69 12.16 11.03
CA TYR A 62 -2.96 12.69 12.20
C TYR A 62 -2.40 11.61 13.16
N SER A 63 -2.67 10.32 12.92
CA SER A 63 -2.26 9.16 13.71
C SER A 63 -1.09 8.36 13.09
N PHE A 64 -0.61 8.72 11.89
CA PHE A 64 0.41 7.94 11.18
C PHE A 64 1.84 8.16 11.74
N ASN A 65 2.18 7.51 12.85
CA ASN A 65 3.59 7.30 13.22
C ASN A 65 4.11 6.04 12.53
N PHE A 66 4.54 6.18 11.28
CA PHE A 66 5.09 5.11 10.45
C PHE A 66 6.17 4.27 11.16
N MET A 67 7.11 4.96 11.82
CA MET A 67 8.24 4.34 12.50
C MET A 67 7.77 3.55 13.72
N GLY A 68 6.75 4.05 14.43
CA GLY A 68 6.12 3.32 15.54
C GLY A 68 5.35 2.09 15.07
N ALA A 69 4.69 2.14 13.91
CA ALA A 69 3.92 1.02 13.37
C ALA A 69 4.79 -0.13 12.85
N LEU A 70 6.04 0.16 12.48
CA LEU A 70 7.01 -0.83 12.03
C LEU A 70 7.81 -1.49 13.17
N GLU A 71 7.74 -0.96 14.40
CA GLU A 71 8.51 -1.41 15.57
C GLU A 71 9.97 -1.81 15.24
N VAL A 72 10.71 -0.90 14.60
CA VAL A 72 12.17 -1.00 14.40
C VAL A 72 12.89 -0.01 15.31
#